data_AF-A0A520B6D0-F1
#
_entry.id   AF-A0A520B6D0-F1
#
_cell.length_a   1.000
_cell.length_b   1.000
_cell.length_c   1.000
_cell.angle_alpha   90.00
_cell.angle_beta   90.00
_cell.angle_gamma   90.00
#
_symmetry.space_group_name_H-M   'P 1'
#
loop_
_entity.id
_entity.type
_entity.pdbx_description
1 polymer ?
#
loop_
_entity_poly.entity_id
_entity_poly.type
_entity_poly.pdbx_seq_one_letter_code
_entity_poly.pdbx_strand_id
1 'polypeptide(L)' 'HWVVNGTNYGKTSEAWLSNMDKHKKEIMPILENTYGKDQAVKWWVYWRLFYMACAELFNYNKGNEWMVCHYLFEKK' A
#
# COMPACT_ATOMS: atom_id res chain seq x y z
N HIS A 1 -19.41 10.81 -11.23
CA HIS A 1 -18.43 9.74 -10.99
C HIS A 1 -17.11 10.17 -11.62
N TRP A 2 -16.02 10.04 -10.88
CA TRP A 2 -14.67 10.38 -11.33
C TRP A 2 -13.76 9.16 -11.19
N VAL A 3 -12.87 8.98 -12.16
CA VAL A 3 -11.88 7.90 -12.17
C VAL A 3 -10.50 8.51 -12.10
N VAL A 4 -9.69 7.99 -11.18
CA VAL A 4 -8.27 8.32 -11.05
C VAL A 4 -7.46 7.15 -11.59
N ASN A 5 -6.59 7.43 -12.57
CA ASN A 5 -5.71 6.43 -13.17
C ASN A 5 -4.86 5.72 -12.09
N GLY A 6 -4.71 4.40 -12.23
CA GLY A 6 -4.06 3.53 -11.26
C GLY A 6 -2.63 3.92 -10.91
N THR A 7 -1.90 4.54 -11.84
CA THR A 7 -0.52 4.99 -11.62
C THR A 7 -0.40 5.90 -10.40
N ASN A 8 -1.44 6.67 -10.06
CA ASN A 8 -1.43 7.48 -8.85
C ASN A 8 -1.34 6.62 -7.59
N TYR A 9 -2.13 5.55 -7.49
CA TYR A 9 -2.09 4.62 -6.36
C TYR A 9 -0.82 3.75 -6.38
N GLY A 10 -0.32 3.42 -7.58
CA GLY A 10 0.98 2.77 -7.74
C GLY A 10 2.11 3.58 -7.08
N LYS A 11 2.20 4.88 -7.41
CA LYS A 11 3.14 5.82 -6.77
C LYS A 11 2.93 5.93 -5.25
N THR A 12 1.69 5.94 -4.78
CA THR A 12 1.40 5.94 -3.34
C THR A 12 1.95 4.68 -2.67
N SER A 13 1.75 3.50 -3.26
CA SER A 13 2.24 2.23 -2.73
C SER A 13 3.77 2.18 -2.68
N GLU A 14 4.45 2.65 -3.73
CA GLU A 14 5.91 2.78 -3.76
C GLU A 14 6.43 3.77 -2.69
N ALA A 15 5.75 4.90 -2.52
CA ALA A 15 6.09 5.89 -1.50
C ALA A 15 5.94 5.30 -0.09
N TRP A 16 4.88 4.52 0.18
CA TRP A 16 4.71 3.82 1.45
C TRP A 16 5.76 2.75 1.68
N LEU A 17 6.12 1.96 0.67
CA LEU A 17 7.22 0.99 0.77
C LEU A 17 8.53 1.68 1.12
N SER A 18 8.88 2.76 0.41
CA SER A 18 10.09 3.53 0.68
C SER A 18 10.08 4.14 2.07
N ASN A 19 8.94 4.69 2.50
CA ASN A 19 8.79 5.28 3.82
C ASN A 19 8.93 4.23 4.92
N MET A 20 8.32 3.06 4.74
CA MET A 20 8.43 1.93 5.65
C MET A 20 9.90 1.50 5.80
N ASP A 21 10.60 1.26 4.68
CA ASP A 21 11.99 0.84 4.68
C ASP A 21 12.92 1.86 5.39
N LYS A 22 12.66 3.17 5.21
CA LYS A 22 13.40 4.25 5.91
C LYS A 22 13.19 4.24 7.42
N HIS A 23 11.97 3.93 7.89
CA HIS A 23 11.59 3.99 9.30
C HIS A 23 11.58 2.61 9.98
N LYS A 24 12.33 1.63 9.43
CA LYS A 24 12.40 0.27 9.98
C LYS A 24 12.66 0.21 11.48
N LYS A 25 13.57 1.06 11.99
CA LYS A 25 13.94 1.09 13.41
C LYS A 25 12.78 1.48 14.33
N GLU A 26 11.86 2.31 13.84
CA GLU A 26 10.69 2.76 14.59
C GLU A 26 9.53 1.78 14.45
N ILE A 27 9.37 1.16 13.27
CA ILE A 27 8.28 0.25 12.97
C ILE A 27 8.49 -1.13 13.61
N MET A 28 9.73 -1.64 13.64
CA MET A 28 10.01 -2.98 14.20
C MET A 28 9.51 -3.14 15.65
N PRO A 29 9.77 -2.22 16.60
CA PRO A 29 9.19 -2.29 17.94
C PRO A 29 7.65 -2.32 17.96
N ILE A 30 6.99 -1.59 17.06
CA ILE A 30 5.52 -1.59 16.94
C ILE A 30 5.04 -2.98 16.49
N LEU A 31 5.70 -3.58 15.50
CA LEU A 31 5.38 -4.91 15.01
C LEU A 31 5.63 -6.00 16.06
N GLU A 32 6.74 -5.89 16.81
CA GLU A 32 7.03 -6.80 17.94
C GLU A 32 5.96 -6.72 19.02
N ASN A 33 5.52 -5.51 19.38
CA ASN A 33 4.48 -5.31 20.38
C ASN A 33 3.08 -5.77 19.89
N THR A 34 2.81 -5.67 18.60
CA THR A 34 1.50 -6.00 18.02
C THR A 34 1.36 -7.49 17.70
N TYR A 35 2.41 -8.11 17.16
CA TYR A 35 2.36 -9.47 16.61
C TYR A 35 3.23 -10.48 17.35
N GLY A 36 4.05 -10.03 18.30
CA GLY A 36 5.05 -10.85 18.98
C GLY A 36 6.42 -10.78 18.31
N LYS A 37 7.47 -10.90 19.12
CA LYS A 37 8.88 -10.79 18.67
C LYS A 37 9.25 -11.82 17.61
N ASP A 38 8.71 -13.02 17.71
CA ASP A 38 8.92 -14.13 16.78
C ASP A 38 8.21 -13.92 15.43
N GLN A 39 7.14 -13.11 15.38
CA GLN A 39 6.39 -12.83 14.16
C GLN A 39 6.70 -11.48 13.52
N ALA A 40 7.40 -10.57 14.21
CA ALA A 40 7.62 -9.20 13.74
C ALA A 40 8.27 -9.13 12.35
N VAL A 41 9.28 -9.98 12.10
CA VAL A 41 9.96 -10.05 10.79
C VAL A 41 9.02 -10.56 9.70
N LYS A 42 8.16 -11.53 10.01
CA LYS A 42 7.17 -12.06 9.06
C LYS A 42 6.18 -10.96 8.64
N TRP A 43 5.66 -10.21 9.60
CA TRP A 43 4.73 -9.11 9.32
C TRP A 43 5.40 -7.93 8.62
N TRP A 44 6.66 -7.63 8.94
CA TRP A 44 7.48 -6.68 8.19
C TRP A 44 7.54 -7.06 6.69
N VAL A 45 7.81 -8.33 6.40
CA VAL A 45 7.86 -8.82 5.01
C VAL A 45 6.49 -8.80 4.35
N TYR A 46 5.42 -9.16 5.05
CA TYR A 46 4.06 -9.15 4.51
C TYR A 46 3.60 -7.75 4.10
N TRP A 47 3.84 -6.74 4.93
CA TRP A 47 3.52 -5.36 4.59
C TRP A 47 4.31 -4.87 3.37
N ARG A 48 5.59 -5.21 3.28
CA ARG A 48 6.40 -4.89 2.08
C ARG A 48 5.86 -5.57 0.83
N LEU A 49 5.55 -6.87 0.92
CA LEU A 49 4.96 -7.64 -0.18
C LEU A 49 3.63 -7.06 -0.63
N PHE A 50 2.79 -6.62 0.31
CA PHE A 50 1.53 -5.95 0.01
C PHE A 50 1.77 -4.67 -0.79
N TYR A 51 2.66 -3.77 -0.35
CA TYR A 51 2.94 -2.54 -1.10
C TYR A 51 3.54 -2.80 -2.47
N MET A 52 4.45 -3.77 -2.61
CA MET A 52 5.01 -4.16 -3.90
C MET A 52 3.94 -4.72 -4.84
N ALA A 53 3.10 -5.62 -4.34
CA ALA A 53 2.01 -6.20 -5.14
C ALA A 53 1.00 -5.14 -5.59
N CYS A 54 0.62 -4.21 -4.71
CA CYS A 54 -0.25 -3.09 -5.08
C CYS A 54 0.42 -2.16 -6.09
N ALA A 55 1.70 -1.83 -5.93
CA ALA A 55 2.42 -0.99 -6.88
C ALA A 55 2.39 -1.58 -8.30
N GLU A 56 2.72 -2.86 -8.45
CA GLU A 56 2.68 -3.56 -9.74
C GLU A 56 1.26 -3.65 -10.32
N LEU A 57 0.30 -4.04 -9.49
CA LEU A 57 -1.10 -4.18 -9.90
C LEU A 57 -1.66 -2.86 -10.44
N PHE A 58 -1.48 -1.76 -9.70
CA PHE A 58 -2.03 -0.47 -10.08
C PHE A 58 -1.25 0.23 -11.20
N ASN A 59 0.03 -0.11 -11.42
CA ASN A 59 0.81 0.39 -12.55
C ASN A 59 0.59 -0.42 -13.84
N TYR A 60 -0.02 -1.61 -13.76
CA TYR A 60 -0.25 -2.48 -14.91
C TYR A 60 -0.97 -1.75 -16.05
N ASN A 61 -0.50 -1.97 -17.28
CA ASN A 61 -0.99 -1.30 -18.50
C ASN A 61 -1.09 0.24 -18.35
N LYS A 62 -0.04 0.88 -17.78
CA LYS A 62 -0.01 2.33 -17.51
C LYS A 62 -1.17 2.81 -16.61
N GLY A 63 -1.59 1.96 -15.68
CA GLY A 63 -2.67 2.21 -14.71
C GLY A 63 -4.07 2.27 -15.30
N ASN A 64 -4.30 1.61 -16.44
CA ASN A 64 -5.61 1.62 -17.11
C ASN A 64 -6.50 0.41 -16.78
N GLU A 65 -5.98 -0.60 -16.06
CA GLU A 65 -6.79 -1.75 -15.63
C GLU A 65 -7.37 -1.59 -14.21
N TRP A 66 -6.52 -1.30 -13.21
CA TRP A 66 -6.95 -1.02 -11.84
C TRP A 66 -6.90 0.48 -11.55
N MET A 67 -7.95 1.00 -10.92
CA MET A 67 -8.17 2.45 -10.77
C MET A 67 -8.93 2.77 -9.48
N VAL A 68 -8.95 4.04 -9.10
CA VAL A 68 -9.73 4.54 -7.96
C VAL A 68 -10.93 5.33 -8.47
N CYS A 69 -12.12 4.94 -8.01
CA CYS A 69 -13.39 5.54 -8.45
C CYS A 69 -14.02 6.34 -7.32
N HIS A 70 -14.35 7.61 -7.57
CA HIS A 70 -15.05 8.48 -6.64
C HIS A 70 -16.50 8.70 -7.11
N TYR A 71 -17.43 8.49 -6.19
CA TYR A 71 -18.87 8.61 -6.42
C TYR A 71 -19.45 9.65 -5.46
N LEU A 72 -20.29 10.54 -5.98
CA LEU A 72 -21.11 11.45 -5.19
C LEU A 72 -22.56 11.02 -5.39
N PHE A 73 -23.26 10.76 -4.29
CA PHE A 73 -24.65 10.32 -4.30
C PHE A 73 -25.55 11.42 -3.76
N GLU A 74 -26.81 11.41 -4.19
CA GLU A 74 -27.88 12.23 -3.61
C GLU A 74 -29.00 11.35 -3.07
N LYS A 75 -29.83 11.92 -2.20
CA LYS A 75 -30.98 11.21 -1.65
C LYS A 75 -32.00 10.98 -2.75
N LYS A 76 -32.53 9.76 -2.81
CA LYS A 76 -33.60 9.39 -3.75
C LYS A 76 -34.92 10.06 -3.39
#